data_AF-A0A532B098-F1
#
_entry.id   AF-A0A532B098-F1
#
_cell.length_a   1.000
_cell.length_b   1.000
_cell.length_c   1.000
_cell.angle_alpha   90.00
_cell.angle_beta   90.00
_cell.angle_gamma   90.00
#
_symmetry.space_group_name_H-M   'P 1'
#
loop_
_entity.id
_entity.type
_entity.pdbx_description
1 polymer ?
#
loop_
_entity_poly.entity_id
_entity_poly.type
_entity_poly.pdbx_seq_one_letter_code
_entity_poly.pdbx_strand_id
1 'polypeptide(L)' 'AAHRRSVCRLGARGVLELVGIYAALVLVLLETIYPLLWVLFGSLKTKQEMLSNIWGPPSSLVFQNYVDA' A
#
# COMPACT_ATOMS: atom_id res chain seq x y z
N ALA A 1 38.13 -10.15 -23.21
CA ALA A 1 37.34 -11.36 -22.96
C ALA A 1 37.13 -11.52 -21.46
N ALA A 2 35.94 -11.16 -20.94
CA ALA A 2 35.41 -11.65 -19.66
C ALA A 2 33.92 -11.27 -19.57
N HIS A 3 33.15 -11.81 -20.51
CA HIS A 3 31.70 -11.83 -20.50
C HIS A 3 31.25 -13.03 -19.65
N ARG A 4 30.83 -12.84 -18.39
CA ARG A 4 29.70 -13.57 -17.77
C ARG A 4 29.54 -13.26 -16.28
N ARG A 5 28.41 -12.62 -15.98
CA ARG A 5 27.45 -12.96 -14.92
C ARG A 5 28.06 -13.53 -13.63
N SER A 6 28.36 -12.66 -12.69
CA SER A 6 28.31 -13.03 -11.28
C SER A 6 26.95 -12.61 -10.73
N VAL A 7 25.90 -13.28 -11.22
CA VAL A 7 24.67 -13.38 -10.42
C VAL A 7 25.10 -14.20 -9.21
N CYS A 8 25.31 -13.48 -8.11
CA CYS A 8 25.82 -14.00 -6.86
C CYS A 8 25.04 -15.26 -6.50
N ARG A 9 25.74 -16.35 -6.15
CA ARG A 9 25.10 -17.52 -5.54
C ARG A 9 24.56 -17.07 -4.18
N LEU A 10 23.32 -16.55 -4.13
CA LEU A 10 22.66 -16.31 -2.85
C LEU A 10 22.48 -17.68 -2.20
N GLY A 11 23.34 -18.01 -1.23
CA GLY A 11 23.09 -19.13 -0.32
C GLY A 11 21.79 -18.88 0.46
N ALA A 12 21.27 -19.91 1.14
CA ALA A 12 20.02 -19.83 1.90
C ALA A 12 19.96 -18.62 2.85
N ARG A 13 21.11 -18.23 3.43
CA ARG A 13 21.25 -17.02 4.27
C ARG A 13 20.98 -15.72 3.53
N GLY A 14 21.50 -15.58 2.29
CA GLY A 14 21.26 -14.40 1.47
C GLY A 14 19.81 -14.32 0.98
N VAL A 15 19.16 -15.46 0.70
CA VAL A 15 17.73 -15.49 0.36
C VAL A 15 16.88 -15.06 1.56
N LEU A 16 17.20 -15.56 2.77
CA LEU A 16 16.46 -15.19 3.98
C LEU A 16 16.59 -13.70 4.30
N GLU A 17 17.79 -13.15 4.16
CA GLU A 17 18.05 -11.71 4.35
C GLU A 17 17.25 -10.87 3.33
N LEU A 18 17.28 -11.25 2.06
CA LEU A 18 16.53 -10.57 1.00
C LEU A 18 15.03 -10.59 1.31
N VAL A 19 14.47 -11.76 1.63
CA VAL A 19 13.04 -11.90 1.95
C VAL A 19 12.68 -11.06 3.17
N GLY A 20 13.51 -11.07 4.22
CA GLY A 20 13.28 -10.27 5.42
C GLY A 20 13.26 -8.76 5.13
N ILE A 21 14.25 -8.27 4.37
CA ILE A 21 14.32 -6.85 3.99
C ILE A 21 13.10 -6.47 3.16
N TYR A 22 12.77 -7.24 2.12
CA TYR A 22 11.63 -6.92 1.26
C TYR A 22 10.29 -7.03 1.98
N ALA A 23 10.13 -7.98 2.92
CA ALA A 23 8.95 -8.07 3.76
C ALA A 23 8.80 -6.82 4.63
N ALA A 24 9.88 -6.37 5.28
CA ALA A 24 9.88 -5.13 6.07
C ALA A 24 9.54 -3.91 5.20
N LEU A 25 10.11 -3.81 3.99
CA LEU A 25 9.80 -2.73 3.05
C LEU A 25 8.33 -2.76 2.59
N VAL A 26 7.76 -3.95 2.36
CA VAL A 26 6.33 -4.09 2.03
C VAL A 26 5.45 -3.64 3.19
N LEU A 27 5.80 -3.98 4.44
CA LEU A 27 5.07 -3.50 5.61
C LEU A 27 5.10 -1.98 5.70
N VAL A 28 6.27 -1.35 5.55
CA VAL A 28 6.41 0.11 5.52
C VAL A 28 5.58 0.72 4.37
N LEU A 29 5.58 0.09 3.19
CA LEU A 29 4.76 0.53 2.07
C LEU A 29 3.26 0.48 2.40
N LEU A 30 2.79 -0.61 3.01
CA LEU A 30 1.39 -0.75 3.38
C LEU A 30 0.99 0.26 4.46
N GLU A 31 1.82 0.45 5.49
CA GLU A 31 1.59 1.45 6.55
C GLU A 31 1.52 2.88 6.02
N THR A 32 2.25 3.19 4.94
CA THR A 32 2.24 4.54 4.34
C THR A 32 1.12 4.71 3.33
N ILE A 33 0.83 3.71 2.49
CA ILE A 33 -0.19 3.81 1.43
C ILE A 33 -1.60 3.62 1.98
N TYR A 34 -1.81 2.74 2.97
CA TYR A 34 -3.14 2.44 3.47
C TYR A 34 -3.86 3.66 4.07
N PRO A 35 -3.25 4.49 4.93
CA PRO A 35 -3.88 5.72 5.43
C PRO A 35 -4.21 6.72 4.32
N LEU A 36 -3.39 6.82 3.28
CA LEU A 36 -3.65 7.70 2.13
C LEU A 36 -4.87 7.24 1.34
N LEU A 37 -4.97 5.94 1.08
CA LEU A 37 -6.15 5.34 0.45
C LEU A 37 -7.39 5.51 1.33
N TRP A 38 -7.24 5.36 2.64
CA TRP A 38 -8.33 5.55 3.59
C TRP A 38 -8.87 7.00 3.58
N VAL A 39 -7.99 8.00 3.55
CA VAL A 39 -8.38 9.41 3.42
C VAL A 39 -9.04 9.69 2.07
N LEU A 40 -8.48 9.16 0.98
CA LEU A 40 -9.06 9.29 -0.36
C LEU A 40 -10.47 8.67 -0.42
N PHE A 41 -10.64 7.46 0.10
CA PHE A 41 -11.94 6.80 0.17
C PHE A 41 -12.92 7.56 1.06
N GLY A 42 -12.47 8.05 2.22
CA GLY A 42 -13.27 8.89 3.11
C GLY A 42 -13.81 10.13 2.41
N SER A 43 -12.99 10.80 1.59
CA SER A 43 -13.41 11.99 0.82
C SER A 43 -14.52 11.71 -0.19
N LEU A 44 -14.68 10.45 -0.61
CA LEU A 44 -15.67 10.03 -1.60
C LEU A 44 -16.89 9.35 -0.97
N LYS A 45 -16.98 9.25 0.36
CA LYS A 45 -18.09 8.64 1.08
C LYS A 45 -19.12 9.65 1.54
N THR A 46 -20.33 9.17 1.82
CA THR A 46 -21.31 9.95 2.59
C THR A 46 -20.92 10.01 4.07
N LYS A 47 -21.40 11.03 4.80
CA LYS A 47 -21.17 11.17 6.25
C LYS A 47 -21.60 9.93 7.05
N GLN A 48 -22.74 9.32 6.67
CA GLN A 48 -23.23 8.10 7.31
C GLN A 48 -22.30 6.91 7.02
N GLU A 49 -21.82 6.78 5.78
CA GLU A 49 -20.95 5.68 5.38
C GLU A 49 -19.56 5.76 6.04
N MET A 50 -19.06 6.97 6.32
CA MET A 50 -17.81 7.12 7.09
C MET A 50 -17.87 6.47 8.48
N LEU A 51 -19.07 6.41 9.09
CA LEU A 51 -19.27 5.82 10.41
C LEU A 51 -19.55 4.32 10.34
N SER A 52 -20.26 3.85 9.31
CA SER A 52 -20.64 2.44 9.17
C SER A 52 -19.59 1.59 8.45
N ASN A 53 -18.81 2.18 7.54
CA ASN A 53 -17.77 1.53 6.77
C ASN A 53 -16.47 2.36 6.89
N ILE A 54 -15.82 2.27 8.04
CA ILE A 54 -14.64 3.09 8.34
C ILE A 54 -13.48 2.71 7.41
N TRP A 55 -13.19 1.41 7.29
CA TRP A 55 -11.92 0.91 6.72
C TRP A 55 -12.01 0.48 5.24
N GLY A 56 -13.21 0.28 4.69
CA GLY A 56 -13.41 -0.25 3.34
C GLY A 56 -13.45 0.82 2.24
N PRO A 57 -13.57 0.41 0.96
CA PRO A 57 -13.80 1.34 -0.15
C PRO A 57 -15.20 1.96 -0.08
N PRO A 58 -15.45 3.08 -0.78
CA PRO A 58 -16.78 3.69 -0.87
C PRO A 58 -17.77 2.79 -1.63
N SER A 59 -19.01 2.74 -1.15
CA SER A 59 -20.13 2.05 -1.82
C SER A 59 -20.58 2.78 -3.10
N SER A 60 -20.43 4.09 -3.12
CA SER A 60 -20.69 4.99 -4.25
C SER A 60 -19.75 6.19 -4.18
N LEU A 61 -19.39 6.76 -5.33
CA LEU A 61 -18.47 7.90 -5.39
C LEU A 61 -19.22 9.23 -5.21
N VAL A 62 -19.01 9.89 -4.07
CA VAL A 62 -19.66 11.16 -3.71
C VAL A 62 -18.73 12.34 -4.01
N PHE A 63 -18.65 12.75 -5.27
CA PHE A 63 -17.85 13.91 -5.69
C PHE A 63 -18.39 15.25 -5.18
N GLN A 64 -19.67 15.30 -4.76
CA GLN A 64 -20.28 16.50 -4.20
C GLN A 64 -19.50 17.05 -3.01
N ASN A 65 -18.83 16.18 -2.23
CA ASN A 65 -17.96 16.59 -1.12
C ASN A 65 -16.85 17.56 -1.53
N TYR A 66 -16.36 17.50 -2.78
CA TYR A 66 -15.34 18.42 -3.29
C TYR A 66 -15.93 19.73 -3.82
N VAL A 67 -17.20 19.74 -4.21
CA VAL A 67 -17.92 20.94 -4.65
C VAL A 67 -18.38 21.76 -3.44
N ASP A 68 -18.76 21.07 -2.36
CA ASP A 68 -19.28 21.67 -1.13
C ASP A 68 -18.20 22.21 -0.17
N ALA A 69 -16.92 21.86 -0.39
CA ALA A 69 -15.79 22.18 0.50
C ALA A 69 -15.17 23.57 0.27
#